data_AF-L7LE42-F1
#
_entry.id   AF-L7LE42-F1
#
_cell.length_a   1.000
_cell.length_b   1.000
_cell.length_c   1.000
_cell.angle_alpha   90.00
_cell.angle_beta   90.00
_cell.angle_gamma   90.00
#
_symmetry.space_group_name_H-M   'P 1'
#
loop_
_entity.id
_entity.type
_entity.pdbx_description
1 polymer ?
#
loop_
_entity_poly.entity_id
_entity_poly.type
_entity_poly.pdbx_seq_one_letter_code
_entity_poly.pdbx_strand_id
1 'polypeptide(L)'
;MTTLAGAVALYTIARLALVVVIALVIIFGAKIVGVEVPVLVAAVFAVLIALPLGMVVFKSLRLRVNDQIARVDEQRAAQRTDLQARLRGED
;
A
#
# COMPACT_ATOMS: atom_id res chain seq x y z
N MET A 1 13.70 -10.65 9.72
CA MET A 1 14.03 -9.59 8.73
C MET A 1 13.08 -9.72 7.56
N THR A 2 11.99 -8.95 7.51
CA THR A 2 11.12 -8.94 6.33
C THR A 2 11.83 -8.15 5.23
N THR A 3 12.07 -8.77 4.09
CA THR A 3 12.62 -8.08 2.92
C THR A 3 11.68 -6.95 2.49
N LEU A 4 12.20 -5.89 1.86
CA LEU A 4 11.40 -4.77 1.33
C LEU A 4 10.22 -5.29 0.48
N ALA A 5 10.47 -6.31 -0.35
CA ALA A 5 9.46 -6.98 -1.15
C ALA A 5 8.34 -7.59 -0.29
N GLY A 6 8.68 -8.24 0.83
CA GLY A 6 7.69 -8.80 1.75
C GLY A 6 6.84 -7.72 2.45
N ALA A 7 7.44 -6.59 2.81
CA ALA A 7 6.71 -5.49 3.42
C ALA A 7 5.74 -4.80 2.44
N VAL A 8 6.19 -4.59 1.19
CA VAL A 8 5.34 -4.06 0.11
C VAL A 8 4.22 -5.05 -0.25
N ALA A 9 4.53 -6.34 -0.39
CA ALA A 9 3.52 -7.36 -0.67
C ALA A 9 2.44 -7.42 0.42
N LEU A 10 2.85 -7.40 1.70
CA LEU A 10 1.91 -7.37 2.81
C LEU A 10 1.01 -6.13 2.79
N TYR A 11 1.58 -4.96 2.50
CA TYR A 11 0.80 -3.72 2.39
C TYR A 11 -0.21 -3.77 1.25
N THR A 12 0.19 -4.26 0.08
CA THR A 12 -0.71 -4.44 -1.07
C THR A 12 -1.83 -5.42 -0.78
N ILE A 13 -1.51 -6.58 -0.18
CA ILE A 13 -2.51 -7.59 0.21
C ILE A 13 -3.49 -7.01 1.23
N ALA A 14 -3.01 -6.33 2.26
CA ALA A 14 -3.86 -5.69 3.27
C ALA A 14 -4.81 -4.67 2.63
N ARG A 15 -4.34 -3.89 1.65
CA ARG A 15 -5.16 -2.93 0.92
C ARG A 15 -6.25 -3.61 0.07
N LEU A 16 -5.90 -4.67 -0.65
CA LEU A 16 -6.88 -5.44 -1.43
C LEU A 16 -7.92 -6.10 -0.52
N ALA A 17 -7.49 -6.67 0.60
CA ALA A 17 -8.39 -7.24 1.59
C ALA A 17 -9.38 -6.19 2.14
N LEU A 18 -8.92 -4.96 2.40
CA LEU A 18 -9.81 -3.87 2.85
C LEU A 18 -10.90 -3.56 1.81
N VAL A 19 -10.56 -3.49 0.53
CA VAL A 19 -11.56 -3.26 -0.54
C VAL A 19 -12.59 -4.38 -0.55
N VAL A 20 -12.15 -5.64 -0.47
CA VAL A 20 -13.04 -6.80 -0.43
C VAL A 20 -13.97 -6.73 0.79
N VAL A 21 -13.44 -6.45 1.98
CA VAL A 21 -14.24 -6.33 3.20
C VAL A 21 -15.30 -5.24 3.05
N ILE A 22 -14.93 -4.05 2.54
CA ILE A 22 -15.90 -2.95 2.35
C ILE A 22 -16.97 -3.35 1.33
N ALA A 23 -16.60 -3.98 0.21
CA ALA A 23 -17.56 -4.43 -0.80
C ALA A 23 -18.56 -5.45 -0.22
N LEU A 24 -18.08 -6.41 0.58
CA LEU A 24 -18.94 -7.36 1.27
C LEU A 24 -19.89 -6.67 2.26
N VAL A 25 -19.39 -5.69 3.03
CA VAL A 25 -20.22 -4.90 3.95
C VAL A 25 -21.32 -4.15 3.19
N ILE A 26 -21.03 -3.56 2.03
CA ILE A 26 -22.03 -2.89 1.20
C ILE A 26 -23.08 -3.88 0.70
N ILE A 27 -22.65 -5.01 0.14
CA ILE A 27 -23.56 -6.01 -0.45
C ILE A 27 -24.46 -6.64 0.63
N PHE A 28 -23.87 -7.14 1.72
CA PHE A 28 -24.63 -7.81 2.77
C PHE A 28 -25.44 -6.81 3.60
N GLY A 29 -24.92 -5.61 3.83
CA GLY A 29 -25.65 -4.54 4.50
C GLY A 29 -26.90 -4.13 3.71
N ALA A 30 -26.78 -3.95 2.39
CA ALA A 30 -27.93 -3.62 1.55
C ALA A 30 -28.99 -4.74 1.54
N LYS A 31 -28.56 -6.01 1.50
CA LYS A 31 -29.47 -7.17 1.58
C LYS A 31 -30.30 -7.20 2.86
N ILE A 32 -29.74 -6.78 4.00
CA ILE A 32 -30.47 -6.72 5.28
C ILE A 32 -31.64 -5.71 5.21
N VAL A 33 -31.47 -4.63 4.45
CA VAL A 33 -32.50 -3.59 4.25
C VAL A 33 -33.42 -3.92 3.05
N GLY A 34 -33.27 -5.10 2.44
CA GLY A 34 -34.07 -5.51 1.28
C GLY A 34 -33.72 -4.80 -0.03
N VAL A 35 -32.53 -4.18 -0.11
CA VAL A 35 -32.05 -3.48 -1.31
C VAL A 35 -31.04 -4.36 -2.04
N GLU A 36 -31.25 -4.57 -3.33
CA GLU A 36 -30.27 -5.21 -4.21
C GLU A 36 -29.31 -4.19 -4.80
N VAL A 37 -28.03 -4.30 -4.45
CA VAL A 37 -26.97 -3.47 -5.01
C VAL A 37 -26.19 -4.27 -6.04
N PRO A 38 -26.08 -3.80 -7.30
CA PRO A 38 -25.25 -4.47 -8.30
C PRO A 38 -23.80 -4.58 -7.83
N VAL A 39 -23.17 -5.72 -8.08
CA VAL A 39 -21.79 -6.00 -7.62
C VAL A 39 -20.80 -4.94 -8.12
N LEU A 40 -20.97 -4.48 -9.36
CA LEU A 40 -20.12 -3.42 -9.94
C LEU A 40 -20.24 -2.10 -9.16
N VAL A 41 -21.45 -1.72 -8.76
CA VAL A 41 -21.70 -0.51 -7.97
C VAL A 41 -21.06 -0.63 -6.60
N ALA A 42 -21.25 -1.76 -5.90
CA ALA A 42 -20.62 -2.02 -4.62
C ALA A 42 -19.09 -1.99 -4.70
N ALA A 43 -18.51 -2.56 -5.76
CA ALA A 43 -17.06 -2.56 -5.98
C ALA A 43 -16.49 -1.14 -6.19
N VAL A 44 -17.16 -0.31 -6.99
CA VAL A 44 -16.74 1.09 -7.21
C VAL A 44 -16.77 1.87 -5.90
N PHE A 45 -17.87 1.80 -5.14
CA PHE A 45 -17.95 2.47 -3.84
C PHE A 45 -16.95 1.92 -2.83
N ALA A 46 -16.72 0.60 -2.83
CA ALA A 46 -15.72 -0.01 -1.95
C ALA A 46 -14.32 0.55 -2.23
N VAL A 47 -13.93 0.70 -3.49
CA VAL A 47 -12.67 1.34 -3.86
C VAL A 47 -12.64 2.80 -3.40
N LEU A 48 -13.69 3.58 -3.72
CA LEU A 48 -13.76 5.00 -3.34
C LEU A 48 -13.64 5.21 -1.82
N ILE A 49 -14.25 4.35 -1.02
CA ILE A 49 -14.19 4.39 0.44
C ILE A 49 -12.84 3.86 0.94
N ALA A 50 -12.30 2.80 0.33
CA ALA A 50 -11.02 2.22 0.73
C ALA A 50 -9.83 3.18 0.52
N LEU A 51 -9.91 4.11 -0.43
CA LEU A 51 -8.87 5.11 -0.67
C LEU A 51 -8.57 5.97 0.57
N PRO A 52 -9.56 6.70 1.16
CA PRO A 52 -9.34 7.44 2.40
C PRO A 52 -9.16 6.51 3.60
N LEU A 53 -9.94 5.43 3.72
CA LEU A 53 -9.87 4.54 4.89
C LEU A 53 -8.50 3.87 5.01
N GLY A 54 -7.92 3.43 3.89
CA GLY A 54 -6.62 2.76 3.86
C GLY A 54 -5.48 3.65 4.35
N MET A 55 -5.61 4.98 4.24
CA MET A 55 -4.63 5.91 4.81
C MET A 55 -4.67 5.95 6.34
N VAL A 56 -5.85 5.77 6.92
CA VAL A 56 -6.06 5.79 8.38
C VAL A 56 -5.74 4.42 8.98
N VAL A 57 -6.34 3.36 8.45
CA VAL A 57 -6.23 1.99 8.98
C VAL A 57 -4.81 1.44 8.87
N PHE A 58 -4.11 1.71 7.75
CA PHE A 58 -2.78 1.15 7.49
C PHE A 58 -1.63 2.15 7.71
N LYS A 59 -1.85 3.19 8.51
CA LYS A 59 -0.85 4.23 8.77
C LYS A 59 0.48 3.65 9.26
N SER A 60 0.44 2.75 10.24
CA SER A 60 1.65 2.12 10.83
C SER A 60 2.43 1.29 9.81
N LEU A 61 1.72 0.53 8.96
CA LEU A 61 2.31 -0.30 7.92
C LEU A 61 3.00 0.58 6.86
N ARG A 62 2.34 1.67 6.44
CA ARG A 62 2.88 2.62 5.46
C ARG A 62 4.15 3.30 5.97
N LEU A 63 4.18 3.71 7.24
CA LEU A 63 5.38 4.30 7.85
C LEU A 63 6.55 3.32 7.88
N ARG A 64 6.30 2.05 8.21
CA ARG A 64 7.34 1.01 8.22
C ARG A 64 7.91 0.76 6.83
N VAL A 65 7.05 0.68 5.80
CA VAL A 65 7.50 0.53 4.40
C VAL A 65 8.32 1.74 3.96
N ASN A 66 7.89 2.96 4.28
CA ASN A 66 8.61 4.18 3.92
C ASN A 66 10.01 4.25 4.55
N ASP A 67 10.15 3.87 5.83
CA ASP A 67 11.46 3.80 6.51
C ASP A 67 12.40 2.81 5.82
N GLN A 68 11.88 1.64 5.43
CA GLN A 68 12.68 0.64 4.74
C GLN A 68 13.10 1.11 3.34
N ILE A 69 12.23 1.82 2.61
CA ILE A 69 12.57 2.42 1.31
C ILE A 69 13.67 3.46 1.49
N ALA A 70 13.53 4.36 2.47
CA ALA A 70 14.52 5.42 2.73
C ALA A 70 15.92 4.83 2.99
N ARG A 71 16.02 3.77 3.80
CA ARG A 71 17.30 3.07 4.05
C ARG A 71 17.92 2.49 2.78
N VAL A 72 17.10 1.91 1.89
CA VAL A 72 17.57 1.35 0.61
C VAL A 72 18.01 2.48 -0.33
N ASP A 73 17.30 3.59 -0.35
CA ASP A 73 17.64 4.75 -1.17
C ASP A 73 18.92 5.44 -0.70
N GLU A 74 19.16 5.53 0.61
CA GLU A 74 20.44 6.02 1.17
C GLU A 74 21.62 5.17 0.72
N GLN A 75 21.48 3.84 0.77
CA GLN A 75 22.52 2.92 0.28
C GLN A 75 22.79 3.11 -1.23
N ARG A 76 21.73 3.31 -2.03
CA ARG A 76 21.86 3.58 -3.47
C ARG A 76 22.49 4.93 -3.75
N ALA A 77 22.18 5.95 -2.96
CA ALA A 77 22.79 7.27 -3.07
C ALA A 77 24.29 7.20 -2.77
N ALA A 78 24.70 6.51 -1.70
CA ALA A 78 26.11 6.31 -1.36
C ALA A 78 26.89 5.60 -2.48
N GLN A 79 26.31 4.56 -3.08
CA GLN A 79 26.91 3.86 -4.23
C GLN A 79 27.07 4.78 -5.45
N ARG A 80 26.09 5.66 -5.71
CA ARG A 80 26.18 6.64 -6.82
C ARG A 80 27.27 7.67 -6.56
N THR A 81 27.42 8.14 -5.33
CA THR A 81 28.47 9.11 -4.94
C THR A 81 29.86 8.49 -5.09
N ASP A 82 30.06 7.25 -4.63
CA ASP A 82 31.31 6.49 -4.81
C ASP A 82 31.65 6.32 -6.31
N LEU A 83 30.67 5.93 -7.13
CA LEU A 83 30.87 5.84 -8.58
C LEU A 83 31.22 7.19 -9.23
N GLN A 84 30.64 8.30 -8.76
CA GLN A 84 30.97 9.63 -9.26
C GLN A 84 32.39 10.07 -8.88
N ALA A 85 32.84 9.77 -7.65
CA ALA A 85 34.20 10.05 -7.19
C ALA A 85 35.24 9.28 -8.06
N ARG A 86 34.99 7.98 -8.29
CA ARG A 86 35.80 7.14 -9.20
C ARG A 86 35.90 7.72 -10.61
N LEU A 87 34.79 8.21 -11.16
CA LEU A 87 34.76 8.79 -12.52
C LEU A 87 35.47 10.14 -12.61
N ARG A 88 35.60 10.87 -11.49
CA ARG A 88 36.35 12.13 -11.41
C ARG A 88 37.83 11.92 -11.05
N GLY A 89 38.23 10.70 -10.70
CA GLY A 89 39.59 10.41 -10.23
C GLY A 89 39.87 11.00 -8.86
N GLU A 90 38.83 11.16 -8.02
CA GLU A 90 38.94 11.67 -6.64
C GLU A 90 39.30 10.57 -5.61
N ASP A 91 39.71 9.39 -6.09
CA ASP A 91 40.11 8.21 -5.30
C ASP A 91 41.58 7.82 -5.50
#